data_AF-A0A6P0X558-F1
#
_entry.id   AF-A0A6P0X558-F1
#
_cell.length_a   1.000
_cell.length_b   1.000
_cell.length_c   1.000
_cell.angle_alpha   90.00
_cell.angle_beta   90.00
_cell.angle_gamma   90.00
#
_symmetry.space_group_name_H-M   'P 1'
#
loop_
_entity.id
_entity.type
_entity.pdbx_description
1 polymer ?
#
loop_
_entity_poly.entity_id
_entity_poly.type
_entity_poly.pdbx_seq_one_letter_code
_entity_poly.pdbx_strand_id
1 'polypeptide(L)'
;MCQCKNQCNWNYAKKDYIATASIYAESPEEYKKLFLEKIYKPRKIKLITAQDASRLQGFPKWFKLHENEDVAKRQFGNAVSISVVYHIAKNLINTVNWCKAITYEL
;
A
#
# COMPACT_ATOMS: atom_id res chain seq x y z
N MET A 1 24.04 -10.59 -5.99
CA MET A 1 24.54 -9.31 -5.41
C MET A 1 24.68 -8.31 -6.55
N CYS A 2 23.72 -7.43 -6.77
CA CYS A 2 23.72 -6.54 -7.94
C CYS A 2 24.60 -5.30 -7.66
N GLN A 3 25.62 -5.08 -8.49
CA GLN A 3 26.65 -4.04 -8.35
C GLN A 3 26.24 -2.67 -8.93
N CYS A 4 24.99 -2.23 -8.78
CA CYS A 4 24.53 -0.95 -9.32
C CYS A 4 24.28 0.09 -8.22
N LYS A 5 25.26 0.30 -7.31
CA LYS A 5 25.11 1.24 -6.19
C LYS A 5 25.49 2.69 -6.50
N ASN A 6 26.14 2.98 -7.63
CA ASN A 6 26.71 4.32 -7.87
C ASN A 6 26.16 5.08 -9.11
N GLN A 7 25.08 4.60 -9.74
CA GLN A 7 24.44 5.32 -10.86
C GLN A 7 22.97 5.68 -10.62
N CYS A 8 22.42 5.31 -9.48
CA CYS A 8 21.13 5.79 -9.02
C CYS A 8 21.41 6.84 -7.94
N ASN A 9 21.25 8.12 -8.29
CA ASN A 9 21.10 9.16 -7.28
C ASN A 9 19.80 8.86 -6.51
N TRP A 10 19.89 8.09 -5.42
CA TRP A 10 18.76 7.66 -4.58
C TRP A 10 17.97 8.83 -3.96
N ASN A 11 18.40 10.07 -4.19
CA ASN A 11 17.73 11.30 -3.78
C ASN A 11 16.49 11.64 -4.63
N TYR A 12 16.19 10.88 -5.69
CA TYR A 12 14.92 10.96 -6.41
C TYR A 12 13.98 9.83 -5.98
N ALA A 13 13.59 9.78 -4.70
CA ALA A 13 12.39 9.05 -4.33
C ALA A 13 11.20 9.74 -5.04
N LYS A 14 10.61 9.06 -6.02
CA LYS A 14 9.44 9.56 -6.74
C LYS A 14 8.37 9.88 -5.70
N LYS A 15 7.99 11.15 -5.60
CA LYS A 15 7.02 11.63 -4.61
C LYS A 15 5.63 11.27 -5.10
N ASP A 16 5.02 10.25 -4.51
CA ASP A 16 3.65 9.84 -4.83
C ASP A 16 2.62 10.76 -4.16
N TYR A 17 1.57 11.10 -4.90
CA TYR A 17 0.48 11.97 -4.45
C TYR A 17 -0.85 11.24 -4.48
N ILE A 18 -1.77 11.66 -3.60
CA ILE A 18 -3.15 11.21 -3.58
C ILE A 18 -4.09 12.40 -3.75
N ALA A 19 -5.19 12.19 -4.47
CA ALA A 19 -6.25 13.18 -4.59
C ALA A 19 -6.97 13.33 -3.24
N THR A 20 -7.29 14.57 -2.86
CA THR A 20 -8.00 14.86 -1.61
C THR A 20 -9.52 14.94 -1.80
N ALA A 21 -10.00 14.82 -3.04
CA ALA A 21 -11.41 14.77 -3.39
C ALA A 21 -11.65 13.64 -4.40
N SER A 22 -12.83 13.03 -4.31
CA SER A 22 -13.30 12.02 -5.26
C SER A 22 -14.07 12.67 -6.41
N ILE A 23 -13.95 12.09 -7.59
CA ILE A 23 -14.75 12.43 -8.76
C ILE A 23 -15.37 11.15 -9.32
N TYR A 24 -16.50 11.30 -10.00
CA TYR A 24 -17.17 10.22 -10.71
C TYR A 24 -17.42 10.66 -12.15
N ALA A 25 -17.31 9.71 -13.08
CA ALA A 25 -17.60 9.90 -14.50
C ALA A 25 -17.93 8.52 -15.10
N GLU A 26 -18.74 8.51 -16.16
CA GLU A 26 -19.15 7.27 -16.82
C GLU A 26 -18.16 6.85 -17.92
N SER A 27 -17.50 7.82 -18.56
CA SER A 27 -16.49 7.58 -19.61
C SER A 27 -15.07 7.97 -19.16
N PRO A 28 -14.02 7.29 -19.66
CA PRO A 28 -12.62 7.67 -19.41
C PRO A 28 -12.27 9.10 -19.86
N GLU A 29 -12.82 9.56 -20.99
CA GLU A 29 -12.60 10.91 -21.54
C GLU A 29 -13.17 11.98 -20.61
N GLU A 30 -14.38 11.75 -20.12
CA GLU A 30 -15.04 12.62 -19.16
C GLU A 30 -14.28 12.63 -17.83
N TYR A 31 -13.87 11.46 -17.32
CA TYR A 31 -13.08 11.34 -16.10
C TYR A 31 -11.79 12.16 -16.21
N LYS A 32 -11.08 12.06 -17.34
CA LYS A 32 -9.86 12.83 -17.59
C LYS A 32 -10.10 14.33 -17.54
N LYS A 33 -11.17 14.82 -18.20
CA LYS A 33 -11.52 16.25 -18.18
C LYS A 33 -11.85 16.71 -16.77
N LEU A 34 -12.72 15.99 -16.07
CA LEU A 34 -13.12 16.30 -14.70
C LEU A 34 -11.94 16.25 -13.73
N PHE A 35 -11.04 15.29 -13.89
CA PHE A 35 -9.82 15.20 -13.08
C PHE A 35 -8.94 16.43 -13.26
N LEU A 36 -8.70 16.85 -14.50
CA LEU A 36 -7.88 18.02 -14.79
C LEU A 36 -8.51 19.31 -14.21
N GLU A 37 -9.82 19.49 -14.38
CA GLU A 37 -10.55 20.69 -13.95
C GLU A 37 -10.79 20.75 -12.44
N LYS A 38 -11.20 19.63 -11.82
CA LYS A 38 -11.65 19.59 -10.42
C LYS A 38 -10.57 19.16 -9.43
N ILE A 39 -9.53 18.46 -9.89
CA ILE A 39 -8.47 17.93 -9.01
C ILE A 39 -7.11 18.57 -9.32
N TYR A 40 -6.61 18.43 -10.55
CA TYR A 40 -5.24 18.82 -10.90
C TYR A 40 -5.02 20.34 -10.90
N LYS A 41 -5.78 21.10 -11.71
CA LYS A 41 -5.70 22.57 -11.78
C LYS A 41 -5.87 23.25 -10.40
N PRO A 42 -6.86 22.88 -9.58
CA PRO A 42 -7.02 23.47 -8.24
C PRO A 42 -6.06 22.88 -7.19
N ARG A 43 -5.12 22.01 -7.58
CA ARG A 43 -4.13 21.37 -6.68
C ARG A 43 -4.76 20.62 -5.50
N LYS A 44 -5.87 19.91 -5.71
CA LYS A 44 -6.49 19.02 -4.71
C LYS A 44 -5.75 17.68 -4.60
N ILE A 45 -4.44 17.76 -4.41
CA ILE A 45 -3.53 16.62 -4.28
C ILE A 45 -2.63 16.85 -3.07
N LYS A 46 -2.34 15.79 -2.32
CA LYS A 46 -1.37 15.82 -1.21
C LYS A 46 -0.34 14.71 -1.36
N LEU A 47 0.86 14.94 -0.84
CA LEU A 47 1.89 13.90 -0.77
C LEU A 47 1.40 12.76 0.12
N ILE A 48 1.67 11.51 -0.28
CA ILE A 48 1.42 10.34 0.57
C ILE A 48 2.26 10.48 1.83
N THR A 49 1.61 10.39 2.99
CA THR A 49 2.28 10.32 4.30
C THR A 49 2.58 8.87 4.68
N ALA A 50 3.45 8.62 5.64
CA ALA A 50 3.68 7.28 6.17
C ALA A 50 2.38 6.68 6.75
N GLN A 51 1.50 7.51 7.31
CA GLN A 51 0.18 7.08 7.77
C GLN A 51 -0.73 6.65 6.62
N ASP A 52 -0.71 7.36 5.50
CA ASP A 52 -1.45 6.96 4.30
C ASP A 52 -0.90 5.64 3.75
N ALA A 53 0.43 5.47 3.67
CA ALA A 53 1.08 4.25 3.23
C ALA A 53 0.75 3.04 4.14
N SER A 54 0.76 3.26 5.46
CA SER A 54 0.33 2.28 6.45
C SER A 54 -1.12 1.81 6.21
N ARG A 55 -2.03 2.76 5.98
CA ARG A 55 -3.44 2.45 5.67
C ARG A 55 -3.60 1.72 4.34
N LEU A 56 -2.84 2.09 3.32
CA LEU A 56 -2.82 1.41 2.02
C LEU A 56 -2.38 -0.06 2.14
N GLN A 57 -1.40 -0.35 3.01
CA GLN A 57 -0.96 -1.72 3.30
C GLN A 57 -1.91 -2.50 4.22
N GLY A 58 -2.98 -1.88 4.71
CA GLY A 58 -3.98 -2.51 5.58
C GLY A 58 -3.58 -2.54 7.06
N PHE A 59 -2.62 -1.71 7.49
CA PHE A 59 -2.25 -1.63 8.90
C PHE A 59 -3.34 -0.96 9.75
N PRO A 60 -3.53 -1.41 11.00
CA PRO A 60 -4.51 -0.83 11.89
C PRO A 60 -4.11 0.60 12.28
N LYS A 61 -5.10 1.45 12.56
CA LYS A 61 -4.88 2.86 12.93
C LYS A 61 -3.98 3.06 14.15
N TRP A 62 -3.95 2.09 15.06
CA TRP A 62 -3.15 2.13 16.28
C TRP A 62 -1.70 1.65 16.08
N PHE A 63 -1.32 1.19 14.88
CA PHE A 63 0.04 0.76 14.60
C PHE A 63 1.03 1.91 14.80
N LYS A 64 2.13 1.67 15.52
CA LYS A 64 3.14 2.69 15.80
C LYS A 64 4.07 2.84 14.60
N LEU A 65 4.10 4.03 14.01
CA LEU A 65 5.00 4.38 12.92
C LEU A 65 6.39 4.75 13.45
N HIS A 66 7.41 4.56 12.60
CA HIS A 66 8.73 5.10 12.87
C HIS A 66 8.69 6.65 12.82
N GLU A 67 9.44 7.31 13.69
CA GLU A 67 9.41 8.79 13.84
C GLU A 67 9.89 9.51 12.57
N ASN A 68 10.89 8.93 11.89
CA ASN A 68 11.33 9.40 10.58
C ASN A 68 10.37 8.91 9.47
N GLU A 69 9.74 9.88 8.80
CA GLU A 69 8.77 9.69 7.72
C GLU A 69 9.30 8.88 6.53
N ASP A 70 10.53 9.14 6.09
CA ASP A 70 11.13 8.46 4.93
C ASP A 70 11.45 7.00 5.25
N VAL A 71 11.93 6.74 6.47
CA VAL A 71 12.15 5.39 6.97
C VAL A 71 10.83 4.64 7.07
N ALA A 72 9.79 5.26 7.64
CA ALA A 72 8.47 4.65 7.77
C ALA A 72 7.86 4.32 6.40
N LYS A 73 7.90 5.25 5.43
CA LYS A 73 7.46 5.01 4.06
C LYS A 73 8.21 3.86 3.40
N ARG A 74 9.53 3.79 3.57
CA ARG A 74 10.35 2.68 3.04
C ARG A 74 9.96 1.34 3.67
N GLN A 75 9.69 1.30 4.97
CA GLN A 75 9.21 0.09 5.65
C GLN A 75 7.88 -0.38 5.06
N PHE A 76 6.90 0.53 4.91
CA PHE A 76 5.61 0.17 4.31
C PHE A 76 5.69 -0.14 2.81
N GLY A 77 6.62 0.46 2.07
CA GLY A 77 6.86 0.13 0.66
C GLY A 77 7.45 -1.27 0.46
N ASN A 78 8.24 -1.74 1.42
CA ASN A 78 8.82 -3.10 1.41
C ASN A 78 7.95 -4.14 2.14
N ALA A 79 6.92 -3.70 2.87
CA ALA A 79 6.02 -4.59 3.60
C ALA A 79 5.06 -5.32 2.65
N VAL A 80 4.69 -6.53 3.04
CA VAL A 80 3.57 -7.25 2.41
C VAL A 80 2.27 -6.78 3.05
N SER A 81 1.23 -6.60 2.24
CA SER A 81 -0.10 -6.17 2.74
C SER A 81 -0.67 -7.15 3.77
N ILE A 82 -1.29 -6.60 4.82
CA ILE A 82 -1.81 -7.41 5.95
C ILE A 82 -2.92 -8.36 5.52
N SER A 83 -3.75 -7.96 4.55
CA SER A 83 -4.81 -8.82 4.01
C SER A 83 -4.25 -10.11 3.44
N VAL A 84 -3.16 -10.02 2.66
CA VAL A 84 -2.50 -11.19 2.07
C VAL A 84 -1.96 -12.11 3.16
N VAL A 85 -1.27 -11.55 4.16
CA VAL A 85 -0.74 -12.33 5.29
C VAL A 85 -1.87 -13.05 6.04
N TYR A 86 -2.99 -12.36 6.31
CA TYR A 86 -4.14 -12.93 6.99
C TYR A 86 -4.72 -14.14 6.23
N HIS A 87 -4.94 -14.00 4.92
CA HIS A 87 -5.51 -15.08 4.12
C HIS A 87 -4.56 -16.29 4.00
N ILE A 88 -3.26 -16.06 3.85
CA ILE A 88 -2.26 -17.13 3.83
C ILE A 88 -2.25 -17.87 5.17
N ALA A 89 -2.18 -17.14 6.28
CA ALA A 89 -2.15 -17.74 7.62
C ALA A 89 -3.42 -18.54 7.92
N LYS A 90 -4.60 -18.00 7.57
CA LYS A 90 -5.89 -18.68 7.72
C LYS A 90 -5.92 -19.99 6.94
N ASN A 91 -5.48 -19.97 5.68
CA ASN A 91 -5.45 -21.16 4.85
C ASN A 91 -4.48 -22.21 5.40
N LEU A 92 -3.30 -21.78 5.85
CA LEU A 92 -2.31 -22.69 6.45
C LEU A 92 -2.86 -23.39 7.70
N ILE A 93 -3.52 -22.65 8.60
CA ILE A 93 -4.14 -23.23 9.80
C ILE A 93 -5.24 -24.22 9.42
N ASN A 94 -6.09 -23.88 8.45
CA ASN A 94 -7.12 -24.79 7.96
C ASN A 94 -6.54 -26.08 7.39
N THR A 95 -5.48 -25.99 6.59
CA THR A 95 -4.79 -27.17 6.04
C THR A 95 -4.20 -28.04 7.15
N VAL A 96 -3.54 -27.43 8.15
CA VAL A 96 -2.97 -28.18 9.28
C VAL A 96 -4.06 -28.87 10.10
N ASN A 97 -5.17 -28.18 10.37
CA ASN A 97 -6.30 -28.77 11.10
C ASN A 97 -6.96 -29.91 10.32
N TRP A 98 -7.08 -29.75 9.00
CA TRP A 98 -7.61 -30.79 8.14
C TRP A 98 -6.73 -32.04 8.13
N CYS A 99 -5.41 -31.89 7.99
CA CYS A 99 -4.48 -33.01 8.10
C CYS A 99 -4.55 -33.71 9.47
N LYS A 100 -4.68 -32.95 10.57
CA LYS A 100 -4.84 -33.53 11.91
C LYS A 100 -6.10 -34.37 12.05
N ALA A 101 -7.24 -33.86 11.58
CA ALA A 101 -8.52 -34.58 11.65
C ALA A 101 -8.42 -35.95 10.97
N ILE A 102 -7.78 -36.02 9.80
CA ILE A 102 -7.54 -37.28 9.08
C ILE A 102 -6.66 -38.25 9.89
N THR A 103 -5.64 -37.74 10.61
CA THR A 103 -4.74 -38.60 11.39
C THR A 103 -5.31 -39.10 12.72
N TYR A 104 -6.35 -38.47 13.26
CA TYR A 104 -7.02 -38.92 14.50
C TYR A 104 -8.28 -39.77 14.24
N GLU A 105 -8.73 -39.85 12.98
CA GLU A 105 -9.81 -40.75 12.53
C GLU A 105 -9.29 -42.09 11.96
N LEU A 106 -7.96 -42.30 11.95
CA LEU A 106 -7.27 -43.56 11.65
C LEU A 106 -6.61 -44.12 12.92
#